data_AF-A0A2S8WW82-F1
#
_entry.id   AF-A0A2S8WW82-F1
#
_cell.length_a   1.000
_cell.length_b   1.000
_cell.length_c   1.000
_cell.angle_alpha   90.00
_cell.angle_beta   90.00
_cell.angle_gamma   90.00
#
_symmetry.space_group_name_H-M   'P 1'
#
loop_
_entity.id
_entity.type
_entity.pdbx_description
1 polymer ?
#
loop_
_entity_poly.entity_id
_entity_poly.type
_entity_poly.pdbx_seq_one_letter_code
_entity_poly.pdbx_strand_id
1 'polypeptide(L)'
;MIWTIERKRWGMSLLDKYKSVGIGAVGLVLCAGLLAGCSVFRDYSGDTCDGRKPVDSMEQAGKGLVTAAYDADRDGVCRVTSPFPGGTLDDSMVTNTRKMLAERGITPENVTVMVGEQFGSHLTVHLTDGSQDEAHWLKVDGNWVRDDGFTIGLPPELYPEMPEHPASQSSSTDIAP
;
A
#
# COMPACT_ATOMS: atom_id res chain seq x y z
N MET A 1 31.00 51.23 -37.06
CA MET A 1 30.46 51.23 -38.43
C MET A 1 29.55 50.02 -38.57
N ILE A 2 28.33 50.27 -39.06
CA ILE A 2 27.21 49.32 -39.16
C ILE A 2 27.24 48.67 -40.55
N TRP A 3 27.13 47.33 -40.54
CA TRP A 3 26.48 46.42 -41.51
C TRP A 3 27.10 46.15 -42.89
N THR A 4 27.19 44.85 -43.24
CA THR A 4 26.26 44.23 -44.21
C THR A 4 26.19 42.71 -43.99
N ILE A 5 24.98 42.14 -43.99
CA ILE A 5 24.68 40.69 -44.01
C ILE A 5 23.88 40.41 -45.30
N GLU A 6 24.30 39.44 -46.12
CA GLU A 6 23.47 38.73 -47.11
C GLU A 6 23.93 37.26 -47.18
N ARG A 7 23.18 36.31 -46.61
CA ARG A 7 22.10 35.47 -47.18
C ARG A 7 22.52 34.33 -48.14
N LYS A 8 22.50 33.11 -47.55
CA LYS A 8 21.86 31.84 -48.00
C LYS A 8 22.32 31.15 -49.30
N ARG A 9 22.56 29.82 -49.18
CA ARG A 9 21.72 28.68 -49.69
C ARG A 9 22.63 27.49 -50.09
N TRP A 10 22.73 26.42 -49.29
CA TRP A 10 21.99 25.13 -49.36
C TRP A 10 22.41 24.17 -50.49
N GLY A 11 22.57 22.87 -50.14
CA GLY A 11 22.54 21.72 -51.06
C GLY A 11 23.75 20.80 -50.90
N MET A 12 23.68 19.76 -50.05
CA MET A 12 23.25 18.40 -50.38
C MET A 12 24.21 17.65 -51.33
N SER A 13 24.71 16.50 -50.86
CA SER A 13 24.63 15.19 -51.54
C SER A 13 25.87 14.32 -51.26
N LEU A 14 25.88 13.70 -50.08
CA LEU A 14 26.40 12.35 -49.91
C LEU A 14 25.43 11.41 -50.63
N LEU A 15 25.94 10.63 -51.58
CA LEU A 15 25.37 9.50 -52.33
C LEU A 15 26.30 9.41 -53.56
N ASP A 16 26.84 8.29 -54.01
CA ASP A 16 26.33 6.93 -54.14
C ASP A 16 27.45 6.26 -54.99
N LYS A 17 27.74 4.95 -55.05
CA LYS A 17 26.85 3.81 -55.14
C LYS A 17 27.67 2.56 -55.52
N TYR A 18 27.00 1.42 -55.37
CA TYR A 18 27.23 0.08 -55.91
C TYR A 18 28.01 -0.88 -55.00
N LYS A 19 27.34 -1.70 -54.16
CA LYS A 19 26.31 -2.75 -54.37
C LYS A 19 26.96 -4.14 -54.39
N SER A 20 26.65 -4.98 -53.40
CA SER A 20 25.87 -6.22 -53.52
C SER A 20 25.96 -6.96 -52.18
N VAL A 21 24.90 -6.98 -51.35
CA VAL A 21 23.82 -8.00 -51.30
C VAL A 21 24.35 -9.42 -51.11
N GLY A 22 24.13 -9.94 -49.91
CA GLY A 22 24.28 -11.36 -49.55
C GLY A 22 23.64 -11.61 -48.18
N ILE A 23 22.33 -11.86 -48.18
CA ILE A 23 21.52 -12.31 -47.04
C ILE A 23 22.10 -13.63 -46.53
N GLY A 24 22.38 -13.74 -45.23
CA GLY A 24 22.90 -14.97 -44.64
C GLY A 24 22.72 -15.05 -43.13
N ALA A 25 21.83 -15.96 -42.72
CA ALA A 25 21.75 -16.63 -41.41
C ALA A 25 21.35 -15.80 -40.18
N VAL A 26 20.05 -15.94 -39.85
CA VAL A 26 19.51 -16.17 -38.52
C VAL A 26 20.57 -16.65 -37.51
N GLY A 27 20.83 -15.82 -36.51
CA GLY A 27 21.70 -16.14 -35.36
C GLY A 27 21.04 -15.67 -34.07
N LEU A 28 19.84 -16.18 -33.81
CA LEU A 28 19.08 -15.97 -32.59
C LEU A 28 19.75 -16.79 -31.47
N VAL A 29 20.76 -16.22 -30.80
CA VAL A 29 21.34 -16.85 -29.60
C VAL A 29 20.51 -16.39 -28.40
N LEU A 30 19.40 -17.11 -28.21
CA LEU A 30 18.75 -17.28 -26.92
C LEU A 30 19.75 -17.96 -25.97
N CYS A 31 20.53 -17.17 -25.24
CA CYS A 31 21.16 -17.69 -24.03
C CYS A 31 20.09 -17.80 -22.95
N ALA A 32 19.44 -18.97 -22.97
CA ALA A 32 18.67 -19.54 -21.89
C ALA A 32 19.56 -19.69 -20.65
N GLY A 33 19.66 -18.63 -19.85
CA GLY A 33 20.04 -18.69 -18.45
C GLY A 33 18.80 -19.01 -17.63
N LEU A 34 18.35 -20.26 -17.68
CA LEU A 34 17.40 -20.85 -16.74
C LEU A 34 18.05 -20.92 -15.35
N LEU A 35 18.16 -19.78 -14.69
CA LEU A 35 17.99 -19.70 -13.24
C LEU A 35 16.60 -19.13 -12.99
N ALA A 36 15.59 -19.78 -13.58
CA ALA A 36 14.25 -19.79 -13.01
C ALA A 36 14.32 -20.60 -11.70
N GLY A 37 15.04 -20.07 -10.71
CA GLY A 37 14.63 -20.30 -9.34
C GLY A 37 13.20 -19.82 -9.33
N CYS A 38 12.26 -20.69 -8.98
CA CYS A 38 10.87 -20.33 -8.79
C CYS A 38 10.87 -19.01 -8.02
N SER A 39 10.58 -17.89 -8.70
CA SER A 39 10.17 -16.70 -8.01
C SER A 39 8.83 -17.10 -7.43
N VAL A 40 8.88 -17.71 -6.24
CA VAL A 40 7.75 -17.91 -5.36
C VAL A 40 7.36 -16.50 -4.96
N PHE A 41 6.77 -15.76 -5.89
CA PHE A 41 6.00 -14.58 -5.57
C PHE A 41 4.93 -15.12 -4.66
N ARG A 42 5.15 -14.90 -3.37
CA ARG A 42 4.28 -15.40 -2.34
C ARG A 42 2.92 -14.76 -2.59
N ASP A 43 1.90 -15.60 -2.62
CA ASP A 43 0.55 -15.13 -2.82
C ASP A 43 0.07 -14.50 -1.50
N TYR A 44 -0.34 -13.23 -1.58
CA TYR A 44 -0.90 -12.49 -0.46
C TYR A 44 -2.42 -12.33 -0.59
N SER A 45 -3.04 -13.04 -1.54
CA SER A 45 -4.49 -13.15 -1.64
C SER A 45 -5.03 -13.75 -0.35
N GLY A 46 -5.84 -12.96 0.37
CA GLY A 46 -6.35 -13.33 1.70
C GLY A 46 -5.60 -12.69 2.87
N ASP A 47 -4.39 -12.16 2.65
CA ASP A 47 -3.66 -11.37 3.65
C ASP A 47 -3.76 -9.86 3.39
N THR A 48 -3.83 -9.47 2.11
CA THR A 48 -3.92 -8.07 1.66
C THR A 48 -5.11 -7.90 0.72
N CYS A 49 -5.70 -6.70 0.70
CA CYS A 49 -6.87 -6.41 -0.14
C CYS A 49 -6.55 -6.52 -1.64
N ASP A 50 -5.34 -6.14 -2.06
CA ASP A 50 -4.93 -6.14 -3.47
C ASP A 50 -4.05 -7.35 -3.88
N GLY A 51 -3.83 -8.30 -2.97
CA GLY A 51 -3.01 -9.49 -3.20
C GLY A 51 -1.50 -9.22 -3.34
N ARG A 52 -1.04 -7.98 -3.13
CA ARG A 52 0.39 -7.61 -3.21
C ARG A 52 1.07 -7.80 -1.85
N LYS A 53 2.41 -7.79 -1.86
CA LYS A 53 3.20 -7.83 -0.62
C LYS A 53 2.74 -6.72 0.35
N PRO A 54 2.53 -7.00 1.64
CA PRO A 54 2.21 -5.98 2.65
C PRO A 54 3.30 -4.91 2.77
N VAL A 55 2.99 -3.79 3.43
CA VAL A 55 3.97 -2.70 3.64
C VAL A 55 4.93 -3.02 4.78
N ASP A 56 6.09 -2.38 4.81
CA ASP A 56 7.20 -2.84 5.66
C ASP A 56 7.01 -2.47 7.16
N SER A 57 6.10 -1.55 7.50
CA SER A 57 5.81 -1.17 8.88
C SER A 57 4.36 -0.75 9.10
N MET A 58 3.90 -0.85 10.35
CA MET A 58 2.58 -0.35 10.74
C MET A 58 2.47 1.18 10.58
N GLU A 59 3.56 1.90 10.80
CA GLU A 59 3.60 3.35 10.57
C GLU A 59 3.35 3.69 9.09
N GLN A 60 3.95 2.93 8.16
CA GLN A 60 3.71 3.09 6.73
C GLN A 60 2.26 2.74 6.37
N ALA A 61 1.70 1.69 6.95
CA ALA A 61 0.31 1.30 6.72
C ALA A 61 -0.65 2.41 7.18
N GLY A 62 -0.49 2.91 8.41
CA GLY A 62 -1.36 3.94 8.98
C GLY A 62 -1.26 5.29 8.26
N LYS A 63 -0.05 5.76 7.97
CA LYS A 63 0.13 6.99 7.18
C LYS A 63 -0.42 6.85 5.77
N GLY A 64 -0.23 5.67 5.15
CA GLY A 64 -0.80 5.34 3.85
C GLY A 64 -2.32 5.39 3.85
N LEU A 65 -2.96 4.82 4.89
CA LEU A 65 -4.42 4.85 5.03
C LEU A 65 -4.95 6.28 5.15
N VAL A 66 -4.35 7.10 6.02
CA VAL A 66 -4.80 8.49 6.21
C VAL A 66 -4.65 9.29 4.91
N THR A 67 -3.50 9.18 4.25
CA THR A 67 -3.25 9.88 2.97
C THR A 67 -4.27 9.46 1.93
N ALA A 68 -4.43 8.15 1.69
CA ALA A 68 -5.34 7.64 0.68
C ALA A 68 -6.82 7.97 0.97
N ALA A 69 -7.23 7.95 2.24
CA ALA A 69 -8.59 8.35 2.64
C ALA A 69 -8.85 9.84 2.35
N TYR A 70 -7.87 10.72 2.62
CA TYR A 70 -7.98 12.15 2.32
C TYR A 70 -8.00 12.43 0.81
N ASP A 71 -7.25 11.67 0.04
CA ASP A 71 -7.20 11.76 -1.43
C ASP A 71 -8.40 11.09 -2.13
N ALA A 72 -9.29 10.46 -1.36
CA ALA A 72 -10.37 9.61 -1.89
C ALA A 72 -9.85 8.50 -2.84
N ASP A 73 -8.64 8.01 -2.57
CA ASP A 73 -7.98 6.96 -3.34
C ASP A 73 -8.31 5.58 -2.75
N ARG A 74 -9.36 4.96 -3.26
CA ARG A 74 -9.77 3.61 -2.85
C ARG A 74 -8.68 2.57 -3.07
N ASP A 75 -7.94 2.66 -4.18
CA ASP A 75 -6.89 1.68 -4.50
C ASP A 75 -5.68 1.87 -3.57
N GLY A 76 -5.39 3.11 -3.18
CA GLY A 76 -4.43 3.46 -2.14
C GLY A 76 -4.83 2.96 -0.76
N VAL A 77 -6.11 2.98 -0.41
CA VAL A 77 -6.62 2.35 0.83
C VAL A 77 -6.45 0.83 0.74
N CYS A 78 -6.89 0.20 -0.35
CA CYS A 78 -6.74 -1.25 -0.57
C CYS A 78 -5.27 -1.70 -0.53
N ARG A 79 -4.32 -0.85 -0.95
CA ARG A 79 -2.88 -1.15 -0.91
C ARG A 79 -2.36 -1.46 0.49
N VAL A 80 -2.90 -0.80 1.50
CA VAL A 80 -2.42 -0.89 2.89
C VAL A 80 -3.33 -1.72 3.79
N THR A 81 -4.51 -2.12 3.31
CA THR A 81 -5.49 -2.85 4.12
C THR A 81 -5.46 -4.36 3.90
N SER A 82 -5.90 -5.09 4.93
CA SER A 82 -6.26 -6.50 4.79
C SER A 82 -7.61 -6.66 4.06
N PRO A 83 -7.97 -7.87 3.61
CA PRO A 83 -9.28 -8.13 3.04
C PRO A 83 -10.41 -7.78 4.00
N PHE A 84 -11.51 -7.28 3.46
CA PHE A 84 -12.68 -6.88 4.22
C PHE A 84 -13.55 -8.10 4.54
N PRO A 85 -13.85 -8.39 5.83
CA PRO A 85 -14.66 -9.54 6.22
C PRO A 85 -16.11 -9.51 5.70
N GLY A 86 -16.60 -8.35 5.22
CA GLY A 86 -17.97 -8.15 4.74
C GLY A 86 -18.13 -7.95 3.22
N GLY A 87 -17.06 -8.03 2.43
CA GLY A 87 -17.15 -7.83 0.98
C GLY A 87 -15.96 -7.09 0.38
N THR A 88 -16.22 -6.26 -0.63
CA THR A 88 -15.19 -5.43 -1.28
C THR A 88 -15.18 -4.05 -0.64
N LEU A 89 -14.00 -3.44 -0.50
CA LEU A 89 -13.87 -2.04 -0.14
C LEU A 89 -14.66 -1.17 -1.13
N ASP A 90 -15.51 -0.28 -0.62
CA ASP A 90 -16.26 0.68 -1.43
C ASP A 90 -15.88 2.13 -1.11
N ASP A 91 -16.27 3.05 -1.98
CA ASP A 91 -15.92 4.47 -1.88
C ASP A 91 -16.57 5.14 -0.65
N SER A 92 -17.68 4.59 -0.15
CA SER A 92 -18.37 5.10 1.04
C SER A 92 -17.57 4.80 2.31
N MET A 93 -16.94 3.62 2.39
CA MET A 93 -16.03 3.27 3.48
C MET A 93 -14.82 4.19 3.52
N VAL A 94 -14.22 4.49 2.35
CA VAL A 94 -13.11 5.45 2.25
C VAL A 94 -13.55 6.84 2.72
N THR A 95 -14.71 7.29 2.24
CA THR A 95 -15.27 8.60 2.62
C THR A 95 -15.58 8.69 4.11
N ASN A 96 -16.16 7.65 4.70
CA ASN A 96 -16.49 7.62 6.12
C ASN A 96 -15.23 7.52 7.00
N THR A 97 -14.20 6.79 6.55
CA THR A 97 -12.88 6.77 7.21
C THR A 97 -12.30 8.16 7.28
N ARG A 98 -12.27 8.89 6.16
CA ARG A 98 -11.82 10.29 6.12
C ARG A 98 -12.63 11.17 7.08
N LYS A 99 -13.95 11.00 7.11
CA LYS A 99 -14.83 11.78 8.00
C LYS A 99 -14.46 11.55 9.47
N MET A 100 -14.26 10.30 9.90
CA MET A 100 -13.89 9.95 11.27
C MET A 100 -12.50 10.46 11.67
N LEU A 101 -11.55 10.45 10.72
CA LEU A 101 -10.22 11.07 10.91
C LEU A 101 -10.35 12.58 11.12
N ALA A 102 -11.09 13.26 10.25
CA ALA A 102 -11.30 14.71 10.32
C ALA A 102 -12.03 15.14 11.61
N GLU A 103 -13.02 14.37 12.07
CA GLU A 103 -13.72 14.60 13.34
C GLU A 103 -12.78 14.56 14.56
N ARG A 104 -11.66 13.85 14.45
CA ARG A 104 -10.63 13.72 15.49
C ARG A 104 -9.41 14.63 15.26
N GLY A 105 -9.44 15.47 14.23
CA GLY A 105 -8.33 16.36 13.89
C GLY A 105 -7.11 15.66 13.29
N ILE A 106 -7.23 14.39 12.88
CA ILE A 106 -6.14 13.60 12.30
C ILE A 106 -6.06 13.90 10.80
N THR A 107 -4.90 14.33 10.33
CA THR A 107 -4.64 14.67 8.92
C THR A 107 -3.36 13.97 8.43
N PRO A 108 -3.10 13.93 7.10
CA PRO A 108 -1.87 13.37 6.57
C PRO A 108 -0.59 14.04 7.13
N GLU A 109 -0.68 15.31 7.52
CA GLU A 109 0.45 16.10 8.01
C GLU A 109 0.81 15.84 9.48
N ASN A 110 -0.16 15.43 10.31
CA ASN A 110 0.02 15.29 11.76
C ASN A 110 -0.13 13.85 12.28
N VAL A 111 -0.57 12.91 11.43
CA VAL A 111 -0.86 11.54 11.86
C VAL A 111 0.36 10.88 12.50
N THR A 112 0.13 10.38 13.71
CA THR A 112 1.00 9.50 14.46
C THR A 112 0.31 8.14 14.61
N VAL A 113 1.08 7.07 14.43
CA VAL A 113 0.59 5.69 14.52
C VAL A 113 1.10 5.09 15.82
N MET A 114 0.19 4.76 16.73
CA MET A 114 0.48 4.12 18.00
C MET A 114 0.06 2.65 17.93
N VAL A 115 1.00 1.73 18.15
CA VAL A 115 0.71 0.30 18.22
C VAL A 115 0.47 -0.08 19.66
N GLY A 116 -0.72 -0.60 19.94
CA GLY A 116 -1.15 -1.10 21.24
C GLY A 116 -0.90 -2.59 21.41
N GLU A 117 -1.87 -3.28 22.01
CA GLU A 117 -1.78 -4.70 22.34
C GLU A 117 -1.72 -5.60 21.10
N GLN A 118 -0.98 -6.71 21.23
CA GLN A 118 -0.85 -7.74 20.21
C GLN A 118 -1.57 -9.02 20.64
N PHE A 119 -2.44 -9.54 19.77
CA PHE A 119 -3.16 -10.80 19.92
C PHE A 119 -2.87 -11.71 18.72
N GLY A 120 -1.79 -12.50 18.82
CA GLY A 120 -1.30 -13.30 17.70
C GLY A 120 -0.79 -12.41 16.57
N SER A 121 -1.40 -12.51 15.39
CA SER A 121 -1.10 -11.64 14.25
C SER A 121 -1.88 -10.32 14.27
N HIS A 122 -2.90 -10.18 15.11
CA HIS A 122 -3.68 -8.95 15.26
C HIS A 122 -3.00 -7.97 16.21
N LEU A 123 -3.10 -6.68 15.89
CA LEU A 123 -2.55 -5.56 16.62
C LEU A 123 -3.66 -4.53 16.80
N THR A 124 -3.83 -4.00 18.01
CA THR A 124 -4.63 -2.78 18.19
C THR A 124 -3.78 -1.60 17.72
N VAL A 125 -4.34 -0.74 16.87
CA VAL A 125 -3.63 0.45 16.36
C VAL A 125 -4.49 1.68 16.62
N HIS A 126 -3.85 2.75 17.07
CA HIS A 126 -4.48 4.06 17.20
C HIS A 126 -3.82 5.04 16.23
N LEU A 127 -4.64 5.69 15.41
CA LEU A 127 -4.24 6.85 14.63
C LEU A 127 -4.59 8.09 15.47
N THR A 128 -3.64 9.00 15.63
CA THR A 128 -3.82 10.23 16.42
C THR A 128 -3.11 11.40 15.74
N ASP A 129 -3.46 12.63 16.08
CA ASP A 129 -2.76 13.87 15.71
C ASP A 129 -1.47 14.11 16.54
N GLY A 130 -1.09 13.15 17.39
CA GLY A 130 0.03 13.23 18.33
C GLY A 130 -0.38 13.68 19.74
N SER A 131 -1.68 13.96 19.95
CA SER A 131 -2.24 14.27 21.26
C SER A 131 -2.26 13.05 22.18
N GLN A 132 -2.16 13.29 23.48
CA GLN A 132 -2.42 12.28 24.51
C GLN A 132 -3.91 12.20 24.91
N ASP A 133 -4.77 13.02 24.30
CA ASP A 133 -6.22 12.94 24.50
C ASP A 133 -6.81 11.81 23.65
N GLU A 134 -7.35 10.78 24.31
CA GLU A 134 -7.98 9.63 23.65
C GLU A 134 -9.18 10.03 22.77
N ALA A 135 -9.81 11.17 23.01
CA ALA A 135 -10.86 11.68 22.12
C ALA A 135 -10.35 12.00 20.71
N HIS A 136 -9.05 12.27 20.58
CA HIS A 136 -8.35 12.50 19.32
C HIS A 136 -7.81 11.20 18.69
N TRP A 137 -8.10 10.04 19.29
CA TRP A 137 -7.62 8.76 18.81
C TRP A 137 -8.69 8.04 18.00
N LEU A 138 -8.29 7.53 16.85
CA LEU A 138 -9.10 6.64 16.03
C LEU A 138 -8.53 5.23 16.16
N LYS A 139 -9.28 4.33 16.79
CA LYS A 139 -8.93 2.92 16.86
C LYS A 139 -9.16 2.28 15.49
N VAL A 140 -8.18 1.54 15.02
CA VAL A 140 -8.24 0.67 13.85
C VAL A 140 -7.52 -0.64 14.18
N ASP A 141 -7.76 -1.66 13.39
CA ASP A 141 -7.02 -2.92 13.52
C ASP A 141 -5.71 -2.85 12.74
N GLY A 142 -4.72 -3.64 13.15
CA GLY A 142 -3.49 -3.86 12.42
C GLY A 142 -3.24 -5.36 12.31
N ASN A 143 -2.62 -5.80 11.22
CA ASN A 143 -2.21 -7.19 11.05
C ASN A 143 -0.72 -7.27 10.74
N TRP A 144 -0.06 -8.18 11.44
CA TRP A 144 1.26 -8.68 11.07
C TRP A 144 1.09 -9.85 10.10
N VAL A 145 1.57 -9.68 8.87
CA VAL A 145 1.42 -10.66 7.78
C VAL A 145 2.68 -11.52 7.72
N ARG A 146 2.82 -12.39 8.74
CA ARG A 146 4.01 -13.22 8.95
C ARG A 146 5.27 -12.34 8.87
N ASP A 147 6.43 -12.84 8.45
CA ASP A 147 7.65 -12.02 8.37
C ASP A 147 7.72 -11.02 7.19
N ASP A 148 6.64 -10.80 6.45
CA ASP A 148 6.70 -10.00 5.20
C ASP A 148 6.30 -8.54 5.35
N GLY A 149 5.54 -8.19 6.39
CA GLY A 149 5.10 -6.83 6.62
C GLY A 149 3.78 -6.71 7.38
N PHE A 150 3.10 -5.60 7.17
CA PHE A 150 1.90 -5.19 7.90
C PHE A 150 0.79 -4.70 6.97
N THR A 151 -0.44 -4.82 7.46
CA THR A 151 -1.62 -4.14 6.93
C THR A 151 -2.36 -3.43 8.05
N ILE A 152 -3.20 -2.47 7.70
CA ILE A 152 -4.06 -1.75 8.64
C ILE A 152 -5.53 -1.91 8.26
N GLY A 153 -6.43 -1.99 9.22
CA GLY A 153 -7.87 -2.03 9.02
C GLY A 153 -8.46 -0.64 8.85
N LEU A 154 -9.74 -0.59 8.52
CA LEU A 154 -10.52 0.63 8.67
C LEU A 154 -11.08 0.74 10.09
N PRO A 155 -11.69 1.89 10.46
CA PRO A 155 -12.38 2.01 11.73
C PRO A 155 -13.44 0.91 11.91
N PRO A 156 -13.50 0.27 13.10
CA PRO A 156 -14.39 -0.86 13.36
C PRO A 156 -15.88 -0.50 13.15
N GLU A 157 -16.24 0.77 13.33
CA GLU A 157 -17.60 1.30 13.13
C GLU A 157 -18.09 1.20 11.67
N LEU A 158 -17.20 0.92 10.72
CA LEU A 158 -17.56 0.66 9.33
C LEU A 158 -17.97 -0.79 9.05
N TYR A 159 -17.79 -1.69 10.02
CA TYR A 159 -18.17 -3.10 9.91
C TYR A 159 -19.45 -3.35 10.73
N PRO A 160 -20.63 -3.44 10.09
CA PRO A 160 -21.89 -3.59 10.82
C PRO A 160 -22.10 -4.95 11.51
N GLU A 161 -21.17 -5.90 11.43
CA GLU A 161 -21.29 -7.21 12.10
C GLU A 161 -19.92 -7.74 12.57
N MET A 162 -19.42 -7.28 13.70
CA MET A 162 -18.52 -8.09 14.53
C MET A 162 -19.06 -8.08 15.97
N PRO A 163 -19.34 -9.25 16.58
CA PRO A 163 -19.61 -9.30 18.00
C PRO A 163 -18.39 -8.75 18.73
N GLU A 164 -18.60 -7.84 19.69
CA GLU A 164 -17.58 -7.48 20.65
C GLU A 164 -17.06 -8.78 21.28
N HIS A 165 -15.82 -9.18 20.99
CA HIS A 165 -15.23 -10.31 21.67
C HIS A 165 -15.14 -9.95 23.16
N PRO A 166 -15.84 -10.66 24.08
CA PRO A 166 -15.69 -10.36 25.49
C PRO A 166 -14.25 -10.62 25.89
N ALA A 167 -13.66 -9.65 26.60
CA ALA A 167 -12.36 -9.80 27.23
C ALA A 167 -12.26 -11.18 27.88
N SER A 168 -11.24 -11.95 27.52
CA SER A 168 -11.04 -13.30 28.01
C SER A 168 -11.11 -13.30 29.54
N GLN A 169 -12.19 -13.84 30.11
CA GLN A 169 -12.23 -14.11 31.53
C GLN A 169 -11.20 -15.21 31.81
N SER A 170 -10.08 -14.83 32.41
CA SER A 170 -9.12 -15.79 32.97
C SER A 170 -9.86 -16.68 33.96
N SER A 171 -10.09 -17.95 33.60
CA SER A 171 -10.48 -18.97 34.56
C SER A 171 -9.23 -19.36 35.37
N SER A 172 -8.92 -18.58 36.40
CA SER A 172 -8.00 -19.01 37.44
C SER A 172 -8.81 -19.89 38.39
N THR A 173 -8.71 -21.21 38.22
CA THR A 173 -9.29 -22.15 39.18
C THR A 173 -8.38 -22.16 40.41
N ASP A 174 -8.75 -21.40 41.44
CA ASP A 174 -8.25 -21.64 42.79
C ASP A 174 -8.77 -23.01 43.26
N ILE A 175 -7.86 -23.99 43.32
CA ILE A 175 -8.11 -25.23 44.05
C ILE A 175 -7.64 -24.97 45.48
N ALA A 176 -8.59 -24.64 46.35
CA ALA A 176 -8.38 -24.65 47.81
C ALA A 176 -8.67 -26.06 48.38
N PRO A 177 -8.00 -26.45 49.49
CA PRO A 177 -7.73 -27.84 49.88
C PRO A 177 -8.93 -28.63 50.41
#